data_AF-R7QEZ0-F1
#
_entry.id   AF-R7QEZ0-F1
#
_cell.length_a   1.000
_cell.length_b   1.000
_cell.length_c   1.000
_cell.angle_alpha   90.00
_cell.angle_beta   90.00
_cell.angle_gamma   90.00
#
_symmetry.space_group_name_H-M   'P 1'
#
loop_
_entity.id
_entity.type
_entity.pdbx_description
1 polymer ?
#
loop_
_entity_poly.entity_id
_entity_poly.type
_entity_poly.pdbx_seq_one_letter_code
_entity_poly.pdbx_strand_id
1 'polypeptide(L)'
;MPYDTVPIVSHYKTGGLVDFSVELDTNHNGYFDFFVCNLDKCGSDISGKCFTEGHCQKLLRVKHKDCEDPSVDTNYECGPIDPVYPGRWYVPCRNTGHVGVHIVGGASGTMRYQLPAGLSCEHCVIQWYWATANSCAPRGFLDYFETFNNPFGTTCESDGGGKGAHRKGMSECGGDSAPEEFWNCSDVQITPDGKPAGPVTAVGAPVEERSSMSNDEEEVKEDPEAVMEKAAEELEEDIAMTADEDSGEKKEEEMKNARGDCLMEDEPCDASVPCCNPQQVCVYTESSTGFTCRFWWSLWKDVEEREQEM
;
A
#
# COMPACT_ATOMS: atom_id res chain seq x y z
N MET A 1 20.97 3.50 2.70
CA MET A 1 21.05 2.05 2.95
C MET A 1 22.49 1.60 3.12
N PRO A 2 22.81 0.62 3.99
CA PRO A 2 24.19 0.21 4.30
C PRO A 2 24.84 -0.71 3.25
N TYR A 3 24.23 -0.91 2.10
CA TYR A 3 24.67 -1.83 1.06
C TYR A 3 25.04 -1.06 -0.21
N ASP A 4 26.17 -1.41 -0.84
CA ASP A 4 26.58 -0.85 -2.15
C ASP A 4 25.68 -1.37 -3.30
N THR A 5 25.04 -2.52 -3.07
CA THR A 5 24.12 -3.19 -3.99
C THR A 5 22.83 -3.53 -3.27
N VAL A 6 21.70 -3.31 -3.93
CA VAL A 6 20.38 -3.67 -3.38
C VAL A 6 20.29 -5.19 -3.21
N PRO A 7 19.88 -5.70 -2.05
CA PRO A 7 19.77 -7.13 -1.80
C PRO A 7 18.50 -7.70 -2.46
N ILE A 8 18.54 -7.93 -3.78
CA ILE A 8 17.44 -8.58 -4.50
C ILE A 8 17.21 -9.99 -3.93
N VAL A 9 16.07 -10.21 -3.27
CA VAL A 9 15.75 -11.47 -2.59
C VAL A 9 14.99 -12.46 -3.48
N SER A 10 14.39 -12.00 -4.58
CA SER A 10 13.66 -12.86 -5.50
C SER A 10 13.53 -12.30 -6.91
N HIS A 11 13.19 -13.18 -7.86
CA HIS A 11 12.96 -12.85 -9.27
C HIS A 11 11.62 -13.44 -9.72
N TYR A 12 10.79 -12.61 -10.36
CA TYR A 12 9.46 -13.02 -10.81
C TYR A 12 9.25 -12.70 -12.28
N LYS A 13 8.41 -13.52 -12.91
CA LYS A 13 7.96 -13.26 -14.27
C LYS A 13 6.90 -12.17 -14.26
N THR A 14 6.99 -11.20 -15.17
CA THR A 14 5.93 -10.21 -15.43
C THR A 14 4.57 -10.90 -15.61
N GLY A 15 3.54 -10.39 -14.91
CA GLY A 15 2.20 -10.98 -14.92
C GLY A 15 2.13 -12.40 -14.34
N GLY A 16 3.16 -12.85 -13.63
CA GLY A 16 3.21 -14.16 -12.99
C GLY A 16 2.41 -14.24 -11.69
N LEU A 17 2.25 -15.48 -11.21
CA LEU A 17 1.75 -15.75 -9.86
C LEU A 17 2.90 -15.67 -8.87
N VAL A 18 2.63 -15.13 -7.68
CA VAL A 18 3.58 -15.06 -6.57
C VAL A 18 2.92 -15.59 -5.29
N ASP A 19 3.71 -16.34 -4.52
CA ASP A 19 3.30 -16.93 -3.24
C ASP A 19 4.09 -16.23 -2.13
N PHE A 20 3.40 -15.56 -1.21
CA PHE A 20 4.00 -14.91 -0.04
C PHE A 20 3.81 -15.74 1.22
N SER A 21 4.80 -15.76 2.09
CA SER A 21 4.75 -16.37 3.42
C SER A 21 4.91 -15.26 4.46
N VAL A 22 4.06 -15.25 5.47
CA VAL A 22 4.17 -14.34 6.62
C VAL A 22 4.25 -15.18 7.88
N GLU A 23 5.30 -14.92 8.67
CA GLU A 23 5.47 -15.48 10.00
C GLU A 23 5.00 -14.46 11.04
N LEU A 24 4.04 -14.85 11.87
CA LEU A 24 3.57 -14.02 12.99
C LEU A 24 3.97 -14.66 14.31
N ASP A 25 4.47 -13.86 15.25
CA ASP A 25 4.71 -14.28 16.63
C ASP A 25 3.45 -14.16 17.51
N THR A 26 2.64 -13.13 17.28
CA THR A 26 1.36 -12.86 17.93
C THR A 26 0.31 -12.56 16.87
N ASN A 27 -0.79 -13.30 16.88
CA ASN A 27 -1.90 -13.14 15.96
C ASN A 27 -2.91 -12.13 16.49
N HIS A 28 -2.72 -10.86 16.15
CA HIS A 28 -3.66 -9.78 16.45
C HIS A 28 -4.84 -9.70 15.45
N ASN A 29 -5.15 -10.80 14.74
CA ASN A 29 -6.15 -10.88 13.67
C ASN A 29 -5.94 -9.82 12.58
N GLY A 30 -7.03 -9.30 12.00
CA GLY A 30 -6.98 -8.25 10.99
C GLY A 30 -6.77 -8.79 9.57
N TYR A 31 -6.12 -8.01 8.72
CA TYR A 31 -5.87 -8.40 7.34
C TYR A 31 -4.52 -7.93 6.84
N PHE A 32 -4.00 -8.63 5.84
CA PHE A 32 -2.85 -8.20 5.06
C PHE A 32 -3.27 -7.64 3.72
N ASP A 33 -2.53 -6.64 3.27
CA ASP A 33 -2.46 -6.24 1.87
C ASP A 33 -1.02 -6.31 1.38
N PHE A 34 -0.85 -6.57 0.08
CA PHE A 34 0.45 -6.55 -0.57
C PHE A 34 0.44 -5.56 -1.71
N PHE A 35 1.54 -4.85 -1.87
CA PHE A 35 1.75 -3.87 -2.92
C PHE A 35 3.06 -4.17 -3.65
N VAL A 36 3.12 -3.82 -4.92
CA VAL A 36 4.35 -3.85 -5.71
C VAL A 36 4.64 -2.46 -6.27
N CYS A 37 5.86 -1.99 -6.12
CA CYS A 37 6.33 -0.69 -6.57
C CYS A 37 7.48 -0.84 -7.57
N ASN A 38 7.43 -0.11 -8.68
CA ASN A 38 8.47 -0.07 -9.70
C ASN A 38 9.46 1.07 -9.43
N LEU A 39 10.57 0.78 -8.74
CA LEU A 39 11.54 1.81 -8.37
C LEU A 39 12.37 2.32 -9.56
N ASP A 40 12.48 1.57 -10.66
CA ASP A 40 13.05 2.09 -11.91
C ASP A 40 12.30 3.34 -12.43
N LYS A 41 11.05 3.54 -11.99
CA LYS A 41 10.24 4.72 -12.29
C LYS A 41 10.17 5.74 -11.16
N CYS A 42 10.52 5.34 -9.94
CA CYS A 42 10.32 6.15 -8.74
C CYS A 42 11.62 6.73 -8.15
N GLY A 43 12.78 6.26 -8.60
CA GLY A 43 14.07 6.64 -8.04
C GLY A 43 14.61 5.53 -7.13
N SER A 44 15.28 5.92 -6.04
CA SER A 44 16.01 4.99 -5.19
C SER A 44 15.20 4.34 -4.08
N ASP A 45 14.03 4.90 -3.76
CA ASP A 45 13.18 4.44 -2.66
C ASP A 45 11.70 4.66 -2.98
N ILE A 46 10.84 3.98 -2.25
CA ILE A 46 9.40 4.20 -2.27
C ILE A 46 9.13 5.64 -1.80
N SER A 47 8.32 6.37 -2.55
CA SER A 47 7.90 7.73 -2.21
C SER A 47 6.43 7.93 -2.51
N GLY A 48 5.79 8.94 -1.91
CA GLY A 48 4.40 9.28 -2.22
C GLY A 48 4.16 9.47 -3.73
N LYS A 49 5.12 10.07 -4.45
CA LYS A 49 5.10 10.24 -5.90
C LYS A 49 5.04 8.91 -6.66
N CYS A 50 5.80 7.91 -6.21
CA CYS A 50 5.81 6.57 -6.80
C CYS A 50 4.40 5.97 -6.88
N PHE A 51 3.60 6.24 -5.85
CA PHE A 51 2.25 5.75 -5.82
C PHE A 51 1.26 6.62 -6.60
N THR A 52 1.33 7.96 -6.47
CA THR A 52 0.40 8.86 -7.17
C THR A 52 0.55 8.82 -8.69
N GLU A 53 1.73 8.47 -9.19
CA GLU A 53 1.99 8.27 -10.63
C GLU A 53 1.65 6.84 -11.11
N GLY A 54 1.10 6.00 -10.22
CA GLY A 54 0.65 4.65 -10.56
C GLY A 54 1.80 3.64 -10.74
N HIS A 55 2.99 3.95 -10.22
CA HIS A 55 4.14 3.03 -10.25
C HIS A 55 4.14 2.02 -9.10
N CYS A 56 3.24 2.20 -8.13
CA CYS A 56 2.89 1.20 -7.14
C CYS A 56 1.47 0.69 -7.32
N GLN A 57 1.26 -0.61 -7.16
CA GLN A 57 -0.02 -1.26 -7.39
C GLN A 57 -0.34 -2.26 -6.29
N LYS A 58 -1.59 -2.27 -5.83
CA LYS A 58 -2.10 -3.27 -4.90
C LYS A 58 -2.21 -4.61 -5.63
N LEU A 59 -1.68 -5.67 -5.02
CA LEU A 59 -1.76 -7.02 -5.55
C LEU A 59 -3.14 -7.62 -5.23
N LEU A 60 -3.65 -8.39 -6.18
CA LEU A 60 -4.93 -9.08 -6.05
C LEU A 60 -4.71 -10.55 -5.71
N ARG A 61 -5.52 -11.08 -4.80
CA ARG A 61 -5.50 -12.50 -4.46
C ARG A 61 -5.97 -13.32 -5.66
N VAL A 62 -5.41 -14.51 -5.79
CA VAL A 62 -5.88 -15.50 -6.76
C VAL A 62 -6.85 -16.43 -6.09
N LYS A 63 -8.03 -16.61 -6.71
CA LYS A 63 -9.07 -17.51 -6.21
C LYS A 63 -8.50 -18.91 -6.02
N HIS A 64 -8.79 -19.48 -4.87
CA HIS A 64 -8.48 -20.87 -4.60
C HIS A 64 -9.80 -21.60 -4.39
N LYS A 65 -10.07 -22.59 -5.25
CA LYS A 65 -11.37 -23.29 -5.34
C LYS A 65 -11.94 -23.66 -3.97
N ASP A 66 -11.09 -24.17 -3.09
CA ASP A 66 -11.51 -24.70 -1.79
C ASP A 66 -11.78 -23.60 -0.72
N CYS A 67 -11.52 -22.33 -1.05
CA CYS A 67 -11.76 -21.18 -0.17
C CYS A 67 -13.00 -20.37 -0.60
N GLU A 68 -13.43 -20.46 -1.87
CA GLU A 68 -14.50 -19.61 -2.41
C GLU A 68 -15.92 -20.12 -2.09
N ASP A 69 -16.07 -21.31 -1.53
CA ASP A 69 -17.35 -21.90 -1.10
C ASP A 69 -17.35 -22.06 0.44
N PRO A 70 -17.67 -20.99 1.19
CA PRO A 70 -17.65 -21.03 2.64
C PRO A 70 -18.74 -21.96 3.18
N SER A 71 -18.34 -23.03 3.86
CA SER A 71 -19.22 -23.97 4.56
C SER A 71 -18.81 -24.12 6.02
N VAL A 72 -19.50 -24.92 6.82
CA VAL A 72 -19.01 -25.24 8.19
C VAL A 72 -17.65 -25.95 8.19
N ASP A 73 -17.23 -26.49 7.04
CA ASP A 73 -15.93 -27.10 6.79
C ASP A 73 -14.95 -26.11 6.11
N THR A 74 -15.20 -24.80 6.21
CA THR A 74 -14.39 -23.77 5.54
C THR A 74 -12.91 -23.95 5.81
N ASN A 75 -12.12 -23.75 4.76
CA ASN A 75 -10.70 -23.93 4.78
C ASN A 75 -10.01 -22.87 5.65
N TYR A 76 -9.53 -23.23 6.84
CA TYR A 76 -8.73 -22.35 7.69
C TYR A 76 -7.37 -21.96 7.06
N GLU A 77 -7.03 -22.55 5.92
CA GLU A 77 -5.83 -22.19 5.14
C GLU A 77 -6.00 -20.87 4.38
N CYS A 78 -7.23 -20.43 4.12
CA CYS A 78 -7.56 -19.30 3.24
C CYS A 78 -9.04 -18.89 3.34
N GLY A 79 -9.36 -17.60 3.23
CA GLY A 79 -10.76 -17.14 3.19
C GLY A 79 -11.32 -16.96 1.78
N PRO A 80 -12.64 -16.86 1.57
CA PRO A 80 -13.20 -16.36 0.31
C PRO A 80 -12.55 -15.03 -0.12
N ILE A 81 -12.52 -14.74 -1.42
CA ILE A 81 -12.13 -13.40 -1.88
C ILE A 81 -13.28 -12.43 -1.61
N ASP A 82 -12.97 -11.39 -0.84
CA ASP A 82 -13.83 -10.25 -0.64
C ASP A 82 -14.00 -9.46 -1.96
N PRO A 83 -15.21 -9.32 -2.51
CA PRO A 83 -15.43 -8.58 -3.75
C PRO A 83 -15.17 -7.08 -3.61
N VAL A 84 -15.28 -6.51 -2.41
CA VAL A 84 -15.00 -5.10 -2.11
C VAL A 84 -13.50 -4.88 -1.96
N TYR A 85 -12.82 -5.83 -1.30
CA TYR A 85 -11.37 -5.77 -1.04
C TYR A 85 -10.61 -7.00 -1.56
N PRO A 86 -10.51 -7.20 -2.89
CA PRO A 86 -9.99 -8.44 -3.48
C PRO A 86 -8.50 -8.70 -3.25
N GLY A 87 -7.76 -7.71 -2.75
CA GLY A 87 -6.37 -7.87 -2.32
C GLY A 87 -6.20 -8.35 -0.88
N ARG A 88 -7.24 -8.25 -0.03
CA ARG A 88 -7.09 -8.49 1.41
C ARG A 88 -7.02 -9.97 1.74
N TRP A 89 -6.00 -10.32 2.52
CA TRP A 89 -5.90 -11.61 3.18
C TRP A 89 -6.27 -11.49 4.65
N TYR A 90 -7.46 -11.96 5.01
CA TYR A 90 -7.94 -11.93 6.39
C TYR A 90 -7.22 -13.01 7.22
N VAL A 91 -6.63 -12.58 8.34
CA VAL A 91 -5.84 -13.46 9.20
C VAL A 91 -6.78 -14.41 9.96
N PRO A 92 -6.68 -15.74 9.77
CA PRO A 92 -7.53 -16.69 10.48
C PRO A 92 -7.07 -16.80 11.95
N CYS A 93 -8.04 -17.08 12.82
CA CYS A 93 -7.74 -17.49 14.19
C CYS A 93 -7.10 -18.88 14.24
N ARG A 94 -6.59 -19.26 15.42
CA ARG A 94 -5.78 -20.47 15.57
C ARG A 94 -6.17 -21.25 16.81
N ASN A 95 -6.25 -22.57 16.67
CA ASN A 95 -6.55 -23.46 17.80
C ASN A 95 -5.39 -23.57 18.81
N THR A 96 -4.20 -23.08 18.46
CA THR A 96 -3.01 -23.05 19.35
C THR A 96 -2.93 -21.79 20.21
N GLY A 97 -3.94 -20.89 20.13
CA GLY A 97 -3.93 -19.59 20.79
C GLY A 97 -3.36 -18.48 19.91
N HIS A 98 -3.41 -17.25 20.43
CA HIS A 98 -2.99 -16.05 19.71
C HIS A 98 -1.50 -15.71 19.87
N VAL A 99 -0.79 -16.30 20.84
CA VAL A 99 0.66 -16.16 20.97
C VAL A 99 1.34 -17.44 20.50
N GLY A 100 2.42 -17.32 19.73
CA GLY A 100 3.22 -18.41 19.22
C GLY A 100 3.49 -18.28 17.73
N VAL A 101 4.77 -18.41 17.37
CA VAL A 101 5.29 -18.30 16.00
C VAL A 101 4.54 -19.17 15.01
N HIS A 102 4.15 -18.60 13.87
CA HIS A 102 3.50 -19.36 12.82
C HIS A 102 3.47 -18.82 11.40
N ILE A 103 3.41 -19.83 10.54
CA ILE A 103 2.88 -19.94 9.18
C ILE A 103 1.48 -19.35 8.88
N VAL A 104 1.30 -18.18 8.27
CA VAL A 104 -0.02 -17.80 7.68
C VAL A 104 -0.16 -18.41 6.27
N GLY A 105 -1.36 -18.90 5.91
CA GLY A 105 -1.61 -19.57 4.61
C GLY A 105 -1.83 -21.08 4.72
N GLY A 106 -2.15 -21.59 5.92
CA GLY A 106 -2.56 -22.97 6.11
C GLY A 106 -1.47 -24.02 5.96
N ALA A 107 -1.81 -25.23 5.49
CA ALA A 107 -0.80 -26.28 5.28
C ALA A 107 0.19 -25.91 4.16
N SER A 108 -0.21 -25.07 3.21
CA SER A 108 0.68 -24.55 2.18
C SER A 108 1.70 -23.55 2.74
N GLY A 109 1.35 -22.85 3.83
CA GLY A 109 2.15 -21.77 4.41
C GLY A 109 2.31 -20.57 3.48
N THR A 110 1.47 -20.43 2.46
CA THR A 110 1.59 -19.36 1.47
C THR A 110 0.27 -18.73 1.08
N MET A 111 0.37 -17.51 0.58
CA MET A 111 -0.73 -16.66 0.14
C MET A 111 -0.47 -16.25 -1.30
N ARG A 112 -1.38 -16.63 -2.21
CA ARG A 112 -1.16 -16.47 -3.65
C ARG A 112 -1.75 -15.17 -4.20
N TYR A 113 -0.92 -14.45 -4.94
CA TYR A 113 -1.26 -13.18 -5.59
C TYR A 113 -0.88 -13.17 -7.07
N GLN A 114 -1.53 -12.27 -7.81
CA GLN A 114 -1.28 -12.02 -9.23
C GLN A 114 -0.45 -10.75 -9.38
N LEU A 115 0.74 -10.84 -9.98
CA LEU A 115 1.51 -9.66 -10.37
C LEU A 115 0.80 -8.95 -11.54
N PRO A 116 0.83 -7.60 -11.61
CA PRO A 116 0.21 -6.85 -12.69
C PRO A 116 0.77 -7.23 -14.07
N ALA A 117 -0.12 -7.29 -15.06
CA ALA A 117 0.30 -7.51 -16.44
C ALA A 117 1.15 -6.34 -16.93
N GLY A 118 2.28 -6.63 -17.57
CA GLY A 118 3.19 -5.61 -18.12
C GLY A 118 4.13 -4.95 -17.11
N LEU A 119 4.00 -5.22 -15.81
CA LEU A 119 4.96 -4.75 -14.82
C LEU A 119 6.32 -5.45 -14.99
N SER A 120 7.36 -4.65 -15.24
CA SER A 120 8.75 -5.10 -15.31
C SER A 120 9.65 -4.03 -14.69
N CYS A 121 10.66 -4.47 -13.95
CA CYS A 121 11.57 -3.64 -13.18
C CYS A 121 12.84 -4.41 -12.83
N GLU A 122 13.99 -3.72 -12.89
CA GLU A 122 15.26 -4.18 -12.33
C GLU A 122 15.28 -4.00 -10.81
N HIS A 123 14.61 -2.97 -10.30
CA HIS A 123 14.38 -2.75 -8.88
C HIS A 123 12.89 -2.56 -8.61
N CYS A 124 12.24 -3.61 -8.11
CA CYS A 124 10.92 -3.51 -7.52
C CYS A 124 10.98 -3.70 -6.02
N VAL A 125 9.99 -3.15 -5.34
CA VAL A 125 9.74 -3.45 -3.93
C VAL A 125 8.37 -4.09 -3.78
N ILE A 126 8.31 -5.24 -3.11
CA ILE A 126 7.06 -5.77 -2.56
C ILE A 126 6.93 -5.27 -1.14
N GLN A 127 5.84 -4.57 -0.86
CA GLN A 127 5.47 -4.18 0.49
C GLN A 127 4.35 -5.08 1.01
N TRP A 128 4.54 -5.61 2.21
CA TRP A 128 3.49 -6.20 3.04
C TRP A 128 3.00 -5.16 4.03
N TYR A 129 1.68 -5.00 4.14
CA TYR A 129 1.01 -4.18 5.14
C TYR A 129 0.03 -5.04 5.94
N TRP A 130 0.00 -4.86 7.26
CA TRP A 130 -0.91 -5.52 8.17
C TRP A 130 -1.62 -4.51 9.06
N ALA A 131 -2.95 -4.42 8.91
CA ALA A 131 -3.81 -3.76 9.89
C ALA A 131 -4.33 -4.80 10.87
N THR A 132 -4.02 -4.67 12.16
CA THR A 132 -4.50 -5.60 13.19
C THR A 132 -5.97 -5.36 13.54
N ALA A 133 -6.59 -6.32 14.25
CA ALA A 133 -7.96 -6.20 14.74
C ALA A 133 -8.08 -6.72 16.19
N ASN A 134 -7.17 -6.30 17.07
CA ASN A 134 -7.20 -6.58 18.51
C ASN A 134 -7.84 -5.46 19.34
N SER A 135 -7.62 -4.20 18.95
CA SER A 135 -8.16 -3.02 19.64
C SER A 135 -9.50 -2.56 19.08
N CYS A 136 -9.62 -2.48 17.76
CA CYS A 136 -10.82 -2.13 17.00
C CYS A 136 -10.81 -2.89 15.68
N ALA A 137 -11.93 -2.93 14.98
CA ALA A 137 -12.00 -3.54 13.65
C ALA A 137 -11.65 -2.51 12.56
N PRO A 138 -10.57 -2.74 11.77
CA PRO A 138 -10.29 -1.90 10.63
C PRO A 138 -11.44 -1.94 9.62
N ARG A 139 -11.53 -0.91 8.79
CA ARG A 139 -12.59 -0.75 7.79
C ARG A 139 -12.82 -2.01 6.95
N GLY A 140 -14.08 -2.43 6.79
CA GLY A 140 -14.47 -3.57 5.97
C GLY A 140 -14.13 -4.94 6.56
N PHE A 141 -13.45 -4.97 7.71
CA PHE A 141 -13.09 -6.20 8.39
C PHE A 141 -14.31 -6.94 8.92
N LEU A 142 -15.22 -6.25 9.62
CA LEU A 142 -16.44 -6.89 10.15
C LEU A 142 -17.39 -7.31 9.02
N ASP A 143 -17.54 -6.48 7.99
CA ASP A 143 -18.39 -6.77 6.82
C ASP A 143 -18.01 -8.10 6.15
N TYR A 144 -16.70 -8.38 6.06
CA TYR A 144 -16.21 -9.65 5.53
C TYR A 144 -16.70 -10.85 6.35
N PHE A 145 -16.58 -10.79 7.68
CA PHE A 145 -17.02 -11.88 8.56
C PHE A 145 -18.54 -12.04 8.59
N GLU A 146 -19.29 -10.95 8.44
CA GLU A 146 -20.74 -11.01 8.28
C GLU A 146 -21.14 -11.64 6.93
N THR A 147 -20.58 -11.13 5.83
CA THR A 147 -20.87 -11.55 4.45
C THR A 147 -20.62 -13.04 4.24
N PHE A 148 -19.52 -13.55 4.78
CA PHE A 148 -19.10 -14.95 4.61
C PHE A 148 -19.44 -15.84 5.81
N ASN A 149 -20.31 -15.37 6.71
CA ASN A 149 -20.81 -16.12 7.87
C ASN A 149 -19.67 -16.75 8.71
N ASN A 150 -18.69 -15.94 9.08
CA ASN A 150 -17.49 -16.32 9.85
C ASN A 150 -16.73 -17.51 9.23
N PRO A 151 -16.07 -17.30 8.07
CA PRO A 151 -15.43 -18.39 7.32
C PRO A 151 -14.31 -19.09 8.11
N PHE A 152 -13.73 -18.48 9.14
CA PHE A 152 -12.71 -19.12 9.98
C PHE A 152 -13.27 -19.66 11.29
N GLY A 153 -14.60 -19.87 11.37
CA GLY A 153 -15.26 -20.31 12.58
C GLY A 153 -15.20 -19.28 13.72
N THR A 154 -15.87 -19.62 14.82
CA THR A 154 -16.03 -18.76 16.00
C THR A 154 -15.58 -19.42 17.30
N THR A 155 -14.95 -20.60 17.23
CA THR A 155 -14.67 -21.44 18.41
C THR A 155 -13.21 -21.43 18.85
N CYS A 156 -12.29 -21.08 17.95
CA CYS A 156 -10.87 -20.87 18.24
C CYS A 156 -10.67 -19.70 19.21
N GLU A 157 -9.66 -19.80 20.07
CA GLU A 157 -9.24 -18.66 20.89
C GLU A 157 -8.54 -17.62 20.01
N SER A 158 -8.84 -16.35 20.25
CA SER A 158 -8.21 -15.21 19.58
C SER A 158 -7.62 -14.25 20.60
N ASP A 159 -6.83 -13.31 20.11
CA ASP A 159 -6.37 -12.17 20.89
C ASP A 159 -7.55 -11.32 21.41
N GLY A 160 -7.30 -10.50 22.43
CA GLY A 160 -8.29 -9.59 23.02
C GLY A 160 -9.45 -10.30 23.74
N GLY A 161 -9.31 -11.59 24.05
CA GLY A 161 -10.35 -12.43 24.66
C GLY A 161 -11.45 -12.85 23.68
N GLY A 162 -11.20 -12.75 22.37
CA GLY A 162 -12.12 -13.14 21.32
C GLY A 162 -12.26 -14.66 21.14
N LYS A 163 -13.36 -15.06 20.50
CA LYS A 163 -13.59 -16.42 20.00
C LYS A 163 -13.86 -16.31 18.50
N GLY A 164 -13.04 -16.94 17.65
CA GLY A 164 -13.06 -16.68 16.20
C GLY A 164 -11.91 -15.79 15.75
N ALA A 165 -11.92 -15.36 14.49
CA ALA A 165 -10.95 -14.41 13.93
C ALA A 165 -11.21 -12.94 14.34
N HIS A 166 -12.18 -12.69 15.22
CA HIS A 166 -12.39 -11.39 15.85
C HIS A 166 -13.16 -11.55 17.17
N ARG A 167 -13.18 -10.50 18.01
CA ARG A 167 -13.98 -10.48 19.25
C ARG A 167 -15.43 -10.11 18.93
N LYS A 168 -16.39 -10.84 19.50
CA LYS A 168 -17.82 -10.48 19.43
C LYS A 168 -18.06 -9.11 20.06
N GLY A 169 -18.79 -8.24 19.36
CA GLY A 169 -19.09 -6.87 19.83
C GLY A 169 -17.89 -5.92 19.77
N MET A 170 -16.85 -6.26 19.02
CA MET A 170 -15.80 -5.31 18.62
C MET A 170 -16.42 -4.18 17.82
N SER A 171 -16.08 -2.94 18.17
CA SER A 171 -16.43 -1.75 17.39
C SER A 171 -15.46 -1.58 16.24
N GLU A 172 -15.91 -0.89 15.19
CA GLU A 172 -15.02 -0.37 14.16
C GLU A 172 -14.02 0.63 14.74
N CYS A 173 -12.89 0.79 14.07
CA CYS A 173 -11.93 1.84 14.38
C CYS A 173 -12.56 3.21 14.12
N GLY A 174 -12.29 4.17 15.01
CA GLY A 174 -13.00 5.46 15.05
C GLY A 174 -12.68 6.25 16.32
N GLY A 175 -12.75 7.59 16.23
CA GLY A 175 -12.39 8.48 17.34
C GLY A 175 -10.94 8.26 17.77
N ASP A 176 -10.73 7.97 19.07
CA ASP A 176 -9.40 7.71 19.64
C ASP A 176 -8.95 6.23 19.50
N SER A 177 -9.70 5.40 18.76
CA SER A 177 -9.40 3.97 18.60
C SER A 177 -8.87 3.69 17.20
N ALA A 178 -7.60 3.29 17.13
CA ALA A 178 -6.89 2.89 15.91
C ALA A 178 -6.35 1.46 16.03
N PRO A 179 -6.19 0.74 14.90
CA PRO A 179 -5.52 -0.56 14.90
C PRO A 179 -4.00 -0.36 15.05
N GLU A 180 -3.30 -1.42 15.46
CA GLU A 180 -1.85 -1.46 15.26
C GLU A 180 -1.58 -1.75 13.77
N GLU A 181 -0.52 -1.18 13.24
CA GLU A 181 -0.16 -1.31 11.84
C GLU A 181 1.31 -1.74 11.71
N PHE A 182 1.56 -2.67 10.79
CA PHE A 182 2.90 -3.18 10.51
C PHE A 182 3.16 -3.15 9.02
N TRP A 183 4.40 -2.88 8.63
CA TRP A 183 4.84 -2.91 7.24
C TRP A 183 6.23 -3.52 7.11
N ASN A 184 6.45 -4.33 6.07
CA ASN A 184 7.79 -4.75 5.64
C ASN A 184 7.94 -4.57 4.13
N CYS A 185 9.18 -4.36 3.69
CA CYS A 185 9.53 -4.22 2.28
C CYS A 185 10.53 -5.31 1.89
N SER A 186 10.49 -5.75 0.63
CA SER A 186 11.46 -6.68 0.06
C SER A 186 11.80 -6.28 -1.37
N ASP A 187 13.10 -6.19 -1.68
CA ASP A 187 13.60 -5.85 -3.00
C ASP A 187 13.61 -7.06 -3.92
N VAL A 188 12.97 -6.94 -5.09
CA VAL A 188 12.79 -8.03 -6.05
C VAL A 188 13.02 -7.54 -7.48
N GLN A 189 13.23 -8.48 -8.38
CA GLN A 189 13.28 -8.24 -9.82
C GLN A 189 12.04 -8.81 -10.49
N ILE A 190 11.43 -8.06 -11.39
CA ILE A 190 10.32 -8.54 -12.21
C ILE A 190 10.72 -8.39 -13.67
N THR A 191 10.93 -9.50 -14.35
CA THR A 191 11.44 -9.52 -15.73
C THR A 191 10.51 -10.34 -16.63
N PRO A 192 10.58 -10.17 -17.96
CA PRO A 192 9.68 -10.88 -18.89
C PRO A 192 9.74 -12.42 -18.78
N ASP A 193 10.88 -12.98 -18.37
CA ASP A 193 11.09 -14.42 -18.22
C ASP A 193 11.31 -14.87 -16.77
N GLY A 194 11.29 -13.95 -15.81
CA GLY A 194 11.50 -14.22 -14.39
C GLY A 194 12.94 -14.56 -14.02
N LYS A 195 13.90 -14.27 -14.90
CA LYS A 195 15.32 -14.44 -14.61
C LYS A 195 15.95 -13.16 -14.06
N PRO A 196 17.09 -13.25 -13.35
CA PRO A 196 17.84 -12.09 -12.91
C PRO A 196 18.25 -11.17 -14.07
N ALA A 197 18.09 -9.86 -13.88
CA ALA A 197 18.54 -8.83 -14.83
C ALA A 197 19.96 -8.31 -14.54
N GLY A 198 20.55 -8.72 -13.41
CA GLY A 198 21.86 -8.26 -12.95
C GLY A 198 21.79 -7.54 -11.60
N PRO A 199 22.94 -7.12 -11.04
CA PRO A 199 22.99 -6.37 -9.79
C PRO A 199 22.39 -4.97 -9.95
N VAL A 200 21.62 -4.54 -8.95
CA VAL A 200 21.14 -3.16 -8.84
C VAL A 200 22.06 -2.41 -7.88
N THR A 201 22.60 -1.28 -8.32
CA THR A 201 23.40 -0.40 -7.47
C THR A 201 22.47 0.36 -6.53
N ALA A 202 22.78 0.35 -5.22
CA ALA A 202 22.08 1.23 -4.30
C ALA A 202 22.48 2.67 -4.62
N VAL A 203 21.53 3.51 -5.01
CA VAL A 203 21.82 4.95 -5.10
C VAL A 203 22.10 5.42 -3.67
N GLY A 204 23.32 5.92 -3.44
CA GLY A 204 23.70 6.45 -2.13
C GLY A 204 22.73 7.56 -1.72
N ALA A 205 22.59 7.75 -0.40
CA ALA A 205 21.97 8.97 0.15
C ALA A 205 22.55 10.21 -0.58
N PRO A 206 21.78 11.30 -0.74
CA PRO A 206 22.29 12.49 -1.41
C PRO A 206 23.63 12.85 -0.80
N VAL A 207 24.71 12.71 -1.59
CA VAL A 207 25.98 13.32 -1.22
C VAL A 207 25.66 14.79 -1.26
N GLU A 208 25.75 15.49 -0.13
CA GLU A 208 25.75 16.95 -0.16
C GLU A 208 26.81 17.35 -1.18
N GLU A 209 26.36 17.88 -2.32
CA GLU A 209 27.26 18.59 -3.22
C GLU A 209 27.78 19.77 -2.41
N ARG A 210 28.97 19.56 -1.86
CA ARG A 210 29.81 20.67 -1.43
C ARG A 210 30.13 21.44 -2.70
N SER A 211 29.28 22.42 -3.01
CA SER A 211 29.47 23.40 -4.06
C SER A 211 30.90 23.94 -3.94
N SER A 212 31.78 23.45 -4.80
CA SER A 212 32.98 24.19 -5.16
C SER A 212 32.51 25.21 -6.19
N MET A 213 32.24 26.42 -5.72
CA MET A 213 31.94 27.56 -6.56
C MET A 213 33.04 27.67 -7.64
N SER A 214 32.70 27.38 -8.89
CA SER A 214 33.45 27.89 -10.03
C SER A 214 32.98 29.33 -10.25
N ASN A 215 33.90 30.27 -10.06
CA ASN A 215 33.68 31.68 -10.35
C ASN A 215 33.64 31.88 -11.87
N ASP A 216 32.44 31.91 -12.44
CA ASP A 216 32.21 32.52 -13.74
C ASP A 216 31.67 33.95 -13.53
N GLU A 217 32.54 34.81 -13.02
CA GLU A 217 32.26 36.25 -12.78
C GLU A 217 32.40 37.13 -14.03
N GLU A 218 32.46 36.57 -15.25
CA GLU A 218 32.68 37.37 -16.47
C GLU A 218 31.47 37.53 -17.41
N GLU A 219 30.38 36.76 -17.29
CA GLU A 219 29.24 36.86 -18.24
C GLU A 219 28.07 37.75 -17.76
N VAL A 220 28.12 38.27 -16.53
CA VAL A 220 27.03 39.09 -15.94
C VAL A 220 27.17 40.59 -16.24
N LYS A 221 28.22 41.02 -16.97
CA LYS A 221 28.52 42.46 -17.10
C LYS A 221 28.07 43.14 -18.39
N GLU A 222 27.45 42.47 -19.35
CA GLU A 222 27.14 43.15 -20.63
C GLU A 222 25.67 43.47 -20.92
N ASP A 223 24.67 42.73 -20.41
CA ASP A 223 23.26 43.13 -20.63
C ASP A 223 22.25 42.51 -19.65
N PRO A 224 21.87 43.20 -18.57
CA PRO A 224 20.86 42.70 -17.61
C PRO A 224 19.41 42.78 -18.12
N GLU A 225 19.10 43.52 -19.18
CA GLU A 225 17.74 43.60 -19.73
C GLU A 225 17.40 42.37 -20.58
N ALA A 226 18.37 41.87 -21.38
CA ALA A 226 18.20 40.67 -22.20
C ALA A 226 17.95 39.38 -21.39
N VAL A 227 18.51 39.29 -20.18
CA VAL A 227 18.33 38.13 -19.28
C VAL A 227 16.93 38.13 -18.66
N MET A 228 16.37 39.30 -18.36
CA MET A 228 15.01 39.42 -17.83
C MET A 228 13.94 39.19 -18.89
N GLU A 229 14.17 39.61 -20.13
CA GLU A 229 13.20 39.41 -21.23
C GLU A 229 13.06 37.93 -21.60
N LYS A 230 14.17 37.19 -21.59
CA LYS A 230 14.18 35.74 -21.83
C LYS A 230 13.50 34.94 -20.71
N ALA A 231 13.68 35.36 -19.46
CA ALA A 231 13.01 34.76 -18.31
C ALA A 231 11.50 35.06 -18.26
N ALA A 232 11.05 36.14 -18.92
CA ALA A 232 9.63 36.48 -19.03
C ALA A 232 8.93 35.67 -20.14
N GLU A 233 9.59 35.42 -21.27
CA GLU A 233 9.06 34.53 -22.33
C GLU A 233 8.93 33.08 -21.86
N GLU A 234 9.91 32.56 -21.11
CA GLU A 234 9.87 31.18 -20.57
C GLU A 234 8.76 31.01 -19.50
N LEU A 235 8.34 32.10 -18.82
CA LEU A 235 7.25 32.08 -17.84
C LEU A 235 5.85 32.13 -18.49
N GLU A 236 5.69 32.73 -19.66
CA GLU A 236 4.41 32.78 -20.38
C GLU A 236 4.07 31.45 -21.09
N GLU A 237 5.07 30.67 -21.54
CA GLU A 237 4.84 29.33 -22.10
C GLU A 237 4.40 28.30 -21.04
N ASP A 238 4.88 28.42 -19.81
CA ASP A 238 4.49 27.53 -18.69
C ASP A 238 3.07 27.83 -18.16
N ILE A 239 2.61 29.08 -18.24
CA ILE A 239 1.25 29.48 -17.81
C ILE A 239 0.19 29.06 -18.85
N ALA A 240 0.55 28.93 -20.13
CA ALA A 240 -0.38 28.50 -21.18
C ALA A 240 -0.72 27.00 -21.15
N MET A 241 0.05 26.17 -20.42
CA MET A 241 -0.13 24.71 -20.37
C MET A 241 -0.94 24.21 -19.16
N THR A 242 -1.47 25.10 -18.32
CA THR A 242 -2.24 24.72 -17.10
C THR A 242 -3.66 25.29 -17.03
N ALA A 243 -4.29 25.57 -18.17
CA ALA A 243 -5.71 25.94 -18.22
C ALA A 243 -6.54 24.81 -18.84
N ASP A 244 -6.86 23.78 -18.05
CA ASP A 244 -8.06 22.96 -18.28
C ASP A 244 -8.60 22.38 -16.96
N GLU A 245 -9.13 23.29 -16.12
CA GLU A 245 -9.82 22.98 -14.86
C GLU A 245 -11.11 22.14 -15.06
N ASP A 246 -11.58 21.98 -16.32
CA ASP A 246 -12.77 21.18 -16.69
C ASP A 246 -12.48 19.66 -16.76
N SER A 247 -11.21 19.25 -16.71
CA SER A 247 -10.80 17.83 -16.81
C SER A 247 -10.77 17.08 -15.46
N GLY A 248 -10.66 17.81 -14.34
CA GLY A 248 -10.67 17.25 -12.99
C GLY A 248 -12.07 16.85 -12.52
N GLU A 249 -13.03 17.77 -12.65
CA GLU A 249 -14.43 17.53 -12.25
C GLU A 249 -15.08 16.42 -13.08
N LYS A 250 -14.78 16.32 -14.37
CA LYS A 250 -15.28 15.24 -15.24
C LYS A 250 -14.75 13.86 -14.85
N LYS A 251 -13.47 13.75 -14.49
CA LYS A 251 -12.90 12.48 -13.98
C LYS A 251 -13.51 12.09 -12.64
N GLU A 252 -13.81 13.07 -11.80
CA GLU A 252 -14.43 12.89 -10.50
C GLU A 252 -15.90 12.41 -10.62
N GLU A 253 -16.68 13.01 -11.52
CA GLU A 253 -18.04 12.57 -11.85
C GLU A 253 -18.05 11.17 -12.50
N GLU A 254 -17.10 10.88 -13.38
CA GLU A 254 -16.95 9.56 -14.01
C GLU A 254 -16.59 8.46 -13.01
N MET A 255 -15.75 8.75 -12.01
CA MET A 255 -15.42 7.78 -10.94
C MET A 255 -16.61 7.52 -10.00
N LYS A 256 -17.35 8.57 -9.60
CA LYS A 256 -18.59 8.43 -8.79
C LYS A 256 -19.67 7.65 -9.54
N ASN A 257 -19.85 7.91 -10.84
CA ASN A 257 -20.82 7.21 -11.68
C ASN A 257 -20.44 5.75 -11.98
N ALA A 258 -19.16 5.39 -11.94
CA ALA A 258 -18.68 4.03 -12.22
C ALA A 258 -18.73 3.07 -11.01
N ARG A 259 -18.79 3.57 -9.76
CA ARG A 259 -18.68 2.75 -8.54
C ARG A 259 -19.82 2.88 -7.52
N GLY A 260 -20.78 3.78 -7.73
CA GLY A 260 -21.76 4.13 -6.69
C GLY A 260 -21.16 5.09 -5.66
N ASP A 261 -21.92 5.43 -4.61
CA ASP A 261 -21.48 6.35 -3.55
C ASP A 261 -20.10 5.89 -3.01
N CYS A 262 -19.08 6.72 -3.21
CA CYS A 262 -17.71 6.52 -2.73
C CYS A 262 -17.18 7.85 -2.17
N LEU A 263 -16.26 7.77 -1.20
CA LEU A 263 -15.64 8.93 -0.55
C LEU A 263 -14.37 9.35 -1.30
N MET A 264 -14.23 10.64 -1.56
CA MET A 264 -13.05 11.23 -2.20
C MET A 264 -11.84 11.25 -1.27
N GLU A 265 -10.66 11.59 -1.80
CA GLU A 265 -9.47 11.80 -0.96
C GLU A 265 -9.74 12.88 0.09
N ASP A 266 -9.18 12.70 1.28
CA ASP A 266 -9.32 13.58 2.46
C ASP A 266 -10.74 13.70 3.03
N GLU A 267 -11.74 13.09 2.40
CA GLU A 267 -13.09 13.06 2.98
C GLU A 267 -13.11 12.18 4.25
N PRO A 268 -13.82 12.64 5.31
CA PRO A 268 -14.03 11.84 6.51
C PRO A 268 -14.67 10.50 6.16
N CYS A 269 -14.11 9.43 6.68
CA CYS A 269 -14.59 8.07 6.44
C CYS A 269 -14.86 7.33 7.75
N ASP A 270 -15.89 6.51 7.73
CA ASP A 270 -16.37 5.74 8.89
C ASP A 270 -16.57 4.27 8.52
N ALA A 271 -15.82 3.79 7.52
CA ALA A 271 -15.92 2.46 6.93
C ALA A 271 -17.20 2.14 6.14
N SER A 272 -18.27 2.93 6.21
CA SER A 272 -19.55 2.63 5.55
C SER A 272 -19.54 2.81 4.02
N VAL A 273 -18.76 3.75 3.49
CA VAL A 273 -18.74 4.13 2.06
C VAL A 273 -17.31 4.07 1.49
N PRO A 274 -16.98 3.21 0.50
CA PRO A 274 -15.60 2.94 0.07
C PRO A 274 -14.90 4.20 -0.43
N CYS A 275 -13.58 4.31 -0.26
CA CYS A 275 -12.84 5.39 -0.92
C CYS A 275 -12.87 5.18 -2.44
N CYS A 276 -13.00 6.25 -3.21
CA CYS A 276 -13.20 6.15 -4.65
C CYS A 276 -12.01 5.49 -5.36
N ASN A 277 -10.79 5.66 -4.85
CA ASN A 277 -9.60 5.00 -5.38
C ASN A 277 -9.33 3.66 -4.66
N PRO A 278 -9.08 2.53 -5.36
CA PRO A 278 -8.81 1.22 -4.75
C PRO A 278 -7.52 1.18 -3.92
N GLN A 279 -6.66 2.16 -4.12
CA GLN A 279 -5.41 2.32 -3.40
C GLN A 279 -5.56 3.21 -2.16
N GLN A 280 -6.70 3.87 -2.00
CA GLN A 280 -7.02 4.59 -0.78
C GLN A 280 -7.57 3.62 0.26
N VAL A 281 -7.16 3.83 1.51
CA VAL A 281 -7.74 3.17 2.67
C VAL A 281 -8.16 4.24 3.67
N CYS A 282 -9.19 3.91 4.46
CA CYS A 282 -9.68 4.81 5.50
C CYS A 282 -8.75 4.68 6.70
N VAL A 283 -7.93 5.70 6.92
CA VAL A 283 -6.85 5.68 7.93
C VAL A 283 -6.98 6.88 8.83
N TYR A 284 -6.56 6.70 10.07
CA TYR A 284 -6.50 7.79 11.02
C TYR A 284 -5.36 8.73 10.62
N THR A 285 -5.65 10.02 10.48
CA THR A 285 -4.63 11.05 10.29
C THR A 285 -4.66 12.04 11.44
N GLU A 286 -3.48 12.35 11.99
CA GLU A 286 -3.35 13.31 13.08
C GLU A 286 -3.77 14.73 12.64
N SER A 287 -3.50 15.08 11.38
CA SER A 287 -3.86 16.38 10.78
C SER A 287 -5.37 16.63 10.74
N SER A 288 -6.19 15.60 10.58
CA SER A 288 -7.65 15.70 10.57
C SER A 288 -8.30 15.33 11.91
N THR A 289 -7.53 14.85 12.89
CA THR A 289 -8.04 14.30 14.16
C THR A 289 -9.16 13.27 13.93
N GLY A 290 -9.00 12.43 12.90
CA GLY A 290 -10.06 11.53 12.45
C GLY A 290 -9.62 10.62 11.33
N PHE A 291 -10.55 9.76 10.90
CA PHE A 291 -10.34 8.87 9.77
C PHE A 291 -10.71 9.58 8.47
N THR A 292 -9.78 9.56 7.51
CA THR A 292 -10.00 10.14 6.18
C THR A 292 -9.61 9.14 5.11
N CYS A 293 -10.26 9.24 3.94
CA CYS A 293 -9.87 8.47 2.78
C CYS A 293 -8.52 8.97 2.28
N ARG A 294 -7.47 8.24 2.61
CA ARG A 294 -6.12 8.60 2.22
C ARG A 294 -5.52 7.46 1.45
N PHE A 295 -4.60 7.81 0.58
CA PHE A 295 -3.70 6.78 0.12
C PHE A 295 -2.89 6.28 1.31
N TRP A 296 -2.81 4.97 1.47
CA TRP A 296 -2.16 4.37 2.64
C TRP A 296 -0.70 4.83 2.78
N TRP A 297 -0.04 5.19 1.67
CA TRP A 297 1.32 5.72 1.68
C TRP A 297 1.43 7.19 2.08
N SER A 298 0.33 7.97 2.12
CA SER A 298 0.41 9.34 2.64
C SER A 298 0.73 9.33 4.13
N LEU A 299 0.43 8.23 4.83
CA LEU A 299 0.86 8.03 6.22
C LEU A 299 2.38 8.07 6.37
N TRP A 300 3.12 7.69 5.32
CA TRP A 300 4.58 7.76 5.33
C TRP A 300 5.08 9.20 5.38
N LYS A 301 4.39 10.10 4.68
CA LYS A 301 4.69 11.53 4.75
C LYS A 301 4.43 12.08 6.15
N ASP A 302 3.35 11.66 6.79
CA ASP A 302 3.04 12.04 8.17
C ASP A 302 4.07 11.44 9.17
N VAL A 303 4.70 10.31 8.86
CA VAL A 303 5.84 9.77 9.62
C VAL A 303 7.12 10.57 9.37
N GLU A 304 7.46 10.87 8.11
CA GLU A 304 8.64 11.65 7.74
C GLU A 304 8.61 13.06 8.31
N GLU A 305 7.46 13.73 8.28
CA GLU A 305 7.25 15.05 8.88
C GLU A 305 7.48 15.01 10.41
N ARG A 306 7.00 13.95 11.09
CA ARG A 306 7.25 13.75 12.53
C ARG A 306 8.72 13.52 12.88
N GLU A 307 9.46 12.80 12.04
CA GLU A 307 10.91 12.59 12.24
C GLU A 307 11.73 13.87 12.07
N GLN A 308 11.25 14.82 11.26
CA GLN A 308 11.91 16.12 11.08
C GLN A 308 11.61 17.12 12.21
N GLU A 309 10.51 16.91 12.95
CA GLU A 309 10.11 17.74 14.10
C GLU A 309 10.72 17.27 15.44
N MET A 310 11.36 16.09 15.47
CA MET A 310 12.09 15.53 16.64
C MET A 310 13.59 15.85 16.62
#